data_AF-B3JE07-F1
#
_entry.id   AF-B3JE07-F1
#
_cell.length_a   1.000
_cell.length_b   1.000
_cell.length_c   1.000
_cell.angle_alpha   90.00
_cell.angle_beta   90.00
_cell.angle_gamma   90.00
#
_symmetry.space_group_name_H-M   'P 1'
#
loop_
_entity.id
_entity.type
_entity.pdbx_description
1 polymer ?
#
loop_
_entity_poly.entity_id
_entity_poly.type
_entity_poly.pdbx_seq_one_letter_code
_entity_poly.pdbx_strand_id
1 'polypeptide(L)'
;MDIHRILGYLFYKTERLTWMMDTRMYSWHTPLILSIILTIYSTDIALACLMTAENIPIHPYKGLADTIVWGFGIWCAILWIALHAYYHHKRRYLKIRQDKSYEKCSSIWAVLFLILPLVILIVLGHIADGEMI
;
A
#
# COMPACT_ATOMS: atom_id res chain seq x y z
N MET A 1 4.53 10.92 14.96
CA MET A 1 3.67 9.72 15.13
C MET A 1 4.41 8.56 14.50
N ASP A 2 4.80 7.55 15.29
CA ASP A 2 5.68 6.49 14.77
C ASP A 2 4.98 5.64 13.72
N ILE A 3 5.72 5.28 12.66
CA ILE A 3 5.26 4.38 11.58
C ILE A 3 4.71 3.07 12.16
N HIS A 4 5.29 2.60 13.27
CA HIS A 4 4.80 1.45 14.03
C HIS A 4 3.36 1.62 14.51
N ARG A 5 2.99 2.79 15.04
CA ARG A 5 1.62 3.08 15.51
C ARG A 5 0.63 3.18 14.36
N ILE A 6 1.03 3.76 13.23
CA ILE A 6 0.19 3.87 12.03
C ILE A 6 -0.09 2.47 11.46
N LEU A 7 0.94 1.65 11.29
CA LEU A 7 0.82 0.26 10.84
C LEU A 7 -0.02 -0.57 11.81
N GLY A 8 0.20 -0.44 13.12
CA GLY A 8 -0.59 -1.13 14.14
C GLY A 8 -2.08 -0.74 14.10
N TYR A 9 -2.37 0.54 13.91
CA TYR A 9 -3.74 1.04 13.76
C TYR A 9 -4.41 0.52 12.48
N LEU A 10 -3.71 0.61 11.34
CA LEU A 10 -4.20 0.08 10.07
C LEU A 10 -4.46 -1.42 10.16
N PHE A 11 -3.55 -2.19 10.75
CA PHE A 11 -3.74 -3.62 11.00
C PHE A 11 -5.00 -3.89 11.82
N TYR A 12 -5.20 -3.19 12.93
CA TYR A 12 -6.38 -3.36 13.77
C TYR A 12 -7.67 -3.02 13.01
N LYS A 13 -7.70 -1.93 12.25
CA LYS A 13 -8.87 -1.53 11.46
C LYS A 13 -9.17 -2.52 10.33
N THR A 14 -8.16 -2.96 9.59
CA THR A 14 -8.29 -3.96 8.54
C THR A 14 -8.76 -5.30 9.12
N GLU A 15 -8.25 -5.70 10.29
CA GLU A 15 -8.71 -6.90 11.00
C GLU A 15 -10.17 -6.78 11.46
N ARG A 16 -10.60 -5.60 11.90
CA ARG A 16 -12.00 -5.36 12.26
C ARG A 16 -12.91 -5.40 11.03
N LEU A 17 -12.41 -4.96 9.87
CA LEU A 17 -13.14 -5.01 8.61
C LEU A 17 -13.26 -6.45 8.10
N THR A 18 -12.19 -7.26 8.16
CA THR A 18 -12.28 -8.70 7.86
C THR A 18 -13.22 -9.45 8.81
N TRP A 19 -13.33 -8.98 10.06
CA TRP A 19 -14.33 -9.42 11.03
C TRP A 19 -15.77 -9.21 10.55
N MET A 20 -16.06 -8.05 9.94
CA MET A 20 -17.39 -7.74 9.40
C MET A 20 -17.70 -8.54 8.14
N MET A 21 -16.66 -8.98 7.42
CA MET A 21 -16.78 -9.74 6.17
C MET A 21 -16.68 -11.26 6.37
N ASP A 22 -16.71 -11.73 7.62
CA ASP A 22 -16.62 -13.15 8.01
C ASP A 22 -15.36 -13.91 7.51
N THR A 23 -14.32 -13.18 7.13
CA THR A 23 -13.05 -13.75 6.64
C THR A 23 -12.02 -13.95 7.77
N ARG A 24 -12.46 -13.91 9.02
CA ARG A 24 -11.60 -13.95 10.22
C ARG A 24 -10.74 -15.21 10.33
N MET A 25 -11.19 -16.31 9.73
CA MET A 25 -10.57 -17.62 9.88
C MET A 25 -9.08 -17.63 9.49
N TYR A 26 -8.65 -16.67 8.67
CA TYR A 26 -7.29 -16.61 8.18
C TYR A 26 -6.53 -15.40 8.74
N SER A 27 -5.56 -15.69 9.61
CA SER A 27 -4.62 -14.71 10.19
C SER A 27 -3.76 -13.99 9.15
N TRP A 28 -3.74 -14.47 7.91
CA TRP A 28 -2.99 -13.92 6.79
C TRP A 28 -3.78 -12.90 5.94
N HIS A 29 -5.11 -12.75 6.11
CA HIS A 29 -5.87 -11.77 5.32
C HIS A 29 -5.51 -10.32 5.65
N THR A 30 -5.37 -9.98 6.93
CA THR A 30 -5.01 -8.62 7.34
C THR A 30 -3.65 -8.16 6.78
N PRO A 31 -2.54 -8.92 6.91
CA PRO A 31 -1.28 -8.54 6.28
C PRO A 31 -1.37 -8.57 4.75
N LEU A 32 -2.18 -9.44 4.14
CA LEU A 32 -2.38 -9.47 2.70
C LEU A 32 -3.08 -8.20 2.19
N ILE A 33 -4.16 -7.76 2.84
CA ILE A 33 -4.87 -6.51 2.47
C ILE A 33 -3.94 -5.30 2.62
N LEU A 34 -3.16 -5.23 3.71
CA LEU A 34 -2.17 -4.16 3.87
C LEU A 34 -1.09 -4.20 2.79
N SER A 35 -0.65 -5.39 2.39
CA SER A 35 0.33 -5.56 1.32
C SER A 35 -0.24 -5.09 -0.02
N ILE A 36 -1.51 -5.39 -0.32
CA ILE A 36 -2.22 -4.89 -1.51
C ILE A 36 -2.25 -3.35 -1.50
N ILE A 37 -2.63 -2.72 -0.38
CA ILE A 37 -2.67 -1.25 -0.26
C ILE A 37 -1.29 -0.64 -0.54
N LEU A 38 -0.22 -1.22 0.01
CA LEU A 38 1.15 -0.75 -0.21
C LEU A 38 1.63 -1.00 -1.65
N THR A 39 1.19 -2.10 -2.28
CA THR A 39 1.44 -2.36 -3.69
C THR A 39 0.79 -1.30 -4.56
N ILE A 40 -0.47 -0.94 -4.33
CA ILE A 40 -1.17 0.14 -5.05
C ILE A 40 -0.38 1.45 -4.93
N TYR A 41 0.01 1.83 -3.71
CA TYR A 41 0.87 2.99 -3.49
C TYR A 41 2.16 2.98 -4.31
N SER A 42 2.79 1.81 -4.39
CA SER A 42 4.02 1.66 -5.14
C SER A 42 3.75 1.77 -6.64
N THR A 43 2.61 1.24 -7.12
CA THR A 43 2.14 1.36 -8.51
C THR A 43 1.96 2.82 -8.87
N ASP A 44 1.34 3.62 -8.00
CA ASP A 44 1.10 5.04 -8.24
C ASP A 44 2.41 5.81 -8.43
N ILE A 45 3.40 5.52 -7.58
CA ILE A 45 4.74 6.11 -7.68
C ILE A 45 5.43 5.67 -8.98
N ALA A 46 5.36 4.38 -9.31
CA ALA A 46 5.96 3.85 -10.54
C ALA A 46 5.32 4.45 -11.79
N LEU A 47 4.00 4.61 -11.80
CA LEU A 47 3.24 5.20 -12.90
C LEU A 47 3.54 6.69 -13.04
N ALA A 48 3.58 7.44 -11.93
CA ALA A 48 3.98 8.84 -11.94
C ALA A 48 5.40 9.02 -12.49
N CYS A 49 6.35 8.18 -12.05
CA CYS A 49 7.71 8.17 -12.58
C CYS A 49 7.74 7.90 -14.09
N LEU A 50 6.98 6.91 -14.58
CA LEU A 50 6.89 6.60 -16.00
C LEU A 50 6.32 7.78 -16.81
N MET A 51 5.22 8.39 -16.38
CA MET A 51 4.63 9.56 -17.05
C MET A 51 5.59 10.76 -17.07
N THR A 52 6.35 11.00 -16.00
CA THR A 52 7.36 12.08 -16.00
C THR A 52 8.52 11.79 -16.94
N ALA A 53 8.87 10.52 -17.13
CA ALA A 53 9.96 10.12 -18.01
C ALA A 53 9.56 10.21 -19.49
N GLU A 54 8.34 9.79 -19.86
CA GLU A 54 7.85 9.88 -21.25
C GLU A 54 7.81 11.32 -21.80
N ASN A 55 7.69 12.33 -20.93
CA ASN A 55 7.75 13.75 -21.31
C ASN A 55 9.16 14.30 -21.57
N ILE A 56 10.21 13.49 -21.38
CA ILE A 56 11.61 13.88 -21.60
C ILE A 56 12.12 13.18 -22.86
N PRO A 57 12.49 13.90 -23.94
CA PRO A 57 12.87 13.31 -25.22
C PRO A 57 14.31 12.76 -25.15
N ILE A 58 14.51 11.64 -24.45
CA ILE A 58 15.77 10.91 -24.44
C ILE A 58 15.51 9.53 -25.02
N HIS A 59 16.21 9.20 -26.10
CA HIS A 59 15.85 8.13 -27.04
C HIS A 59 16.13 6.64 -26.64
N PRO A 60 16.40 6.21 -25.37
CA PRO A 60 16.52 4.80 -25.01
C PRO A 60 15.38 4.33 -24.06
N TYR A 61 14.11 4.58 -24.35
CA TYR A 61 13.01 4.17 -23.46
C TYR A 61 12.65 2.69 -23.49
N LYS A 62 13.00 1.95 -24.56
CA LYS A 62 12.53 0.57 -24.75
C LYS A 62 13.11 -0.43 -23.73
N GLY A 63 14.27 -0.16 -23.13
CA GLY A 63 14.86 -0.99 -22.06
C GLY A 63 14.57 -0.50 -20.64
N LEU A 64 14.27 0.79 -20.49
CA LEU A 64 14.04 1.43 -19.19
C LEU A 64 12.65 1.08 -18.63
N ALA A 65 11.62 1.06 -19.49
CA ALA A 65 10.28 0.63 -19.11
C ALA A 65 10.27 -0.83 -18.62
N ASP A 66 10.91 -1.75 -19.35
CA ASP A 66 11.05 -3.15 -18.93
C ASP A 66 11.79 -3.25 -17.59
N THR A 67 12.87 -2.49 -17.40
CA THR A 67 13.63 -2.49 -16.14
C THR A 67 12.79 -1.97 -14.97
N ILE A 68 11.98 -0.93 -15.18
CA ILE A 68 11.06 -0.38 -14.17
C ILE A 68 9.99 -1.41 -13.82
N VAL A 69 9.36 -2.06 -14.80
CA VAL A 69 8.32 -3.07 -14.58
C VAL A 69 8.87 -4.29 -13.81
N TRP A 70 10.04 -4.81 -14.22
CA TRP A 70 10.69 -5.91 -13.52
C TRP A 70 11.13 -5.54 -12.11
N GLY A 71 11.76 -4.37 -11.95
CA GLY A 71 12.17 -3.84 -10.65
C GLY A 71 10.97 -3.62 -9.71
N PHE A 72 9.87 -3.14 -10.26
CA PHE A 72 8.60 -2.96 -9.55
C PHE A 72 8.02 -4.29 -9.06
N GLY A 73 8.01 -5.32 -9.91
CA GLY A 73 7.56 -6.66 -9.53
C GLY A 73 8.39 -7.25 -8.39
N ILE A 74 9.73 -7.13 -8.46
CA ILE A 74 10.63 -7.58 -7.40
C ILE A 74 10.38 -6.79 -6.10
N TRP A 75 10.22 -5.48 -6.19
CA TRP A 75 9.91 -4.62 -5.05
C TRP A 75 8.60 -5.02 -4.36
N CYS A 76 7.54 -5.30 -5.14
CA CYS A 76 6.26 -5.77 -4.61
C CYS A 76 6.39 -7.11 -3.88
N ALA A 77 7.17 -8.05 -4.44
CA ALA A 77 7.43 -9.34 -3.80
C ALA A 77 8.18 -9.18 -2.47
N ILE A 78 9.20 -8.31 -2.43
CA ILE A 78 9.94 -7.99 -1.20
C ILE A 78 9.03 -7.36 -0.16
N LEU A 79 8.19 -6.39 -0.54
CA LEU A 79 7.23 -5.75 0.35
C LEU A 79 6.26 -6.77 0.96
N TRP A 80 5.72 -7.66 0.14
CA TRP A 80 4.82 -8.74 0.60
C TRP A 80 5.50 -9.62 1.64
N ILE A 81 6.69 -10.13 1.34
CA ILE A 81 7.45 -11.01 2.25
C ILE A 81 7.81 -10.26 3.53
N ALA A 82 8.27 -9.02 3.43
CA ALA A 82 8.66 -8.21 4.58
C ALA A 82 7.47 -7.91 5.50
N LEU A 83 6.29 -7.60 4.94
CA LEU A 83 5.11 -7.29 5.72
C LEU A 83 4.54 -8.53 6.42
N HIS A 84 4.45 -9.64 5.69
CA HIS A 84 4.06 -10.93 6.27
C HIS A 84 5.04 -11.35 7.37
N ALA A 85 6.34 -11.27 7.11
CA ALA A 85 7.36 -11.55 8.11
C ALA A 85 7.22 -10.60 9.30
N TYR A 86 7.03 -9.30 9.11
CA TYR A 86 6.90 -8.33 10.18
C TYR A 86 5.72 -8.60 11.13
N TYR A 87 4.54 -8.90 10.58
CA TYR A 87 3.36 -9.17 11.40
C TYR A 87 3.43 -10.55 12.06
N HIS A 88 3.97 -11.55 11.36
CA HIS A 88 4.05 -12.93 11.86
C HIS A 88 5.23 -13.14 12.82
N HIS A 89 6.32 -12.38 12.63
CA HIS A 89 7.51 -12.42 13.49
C HIS A 89 7.17 -11.95 14.90
N LYS A 90 7.56 -12.76 15.91
CA LYS A 90 7.19 -12.58 17.32
C LYS A 90 5.69 -12.42 17.58
N ARG A 91 4.83 -12.86 16.65
CA ARG A 91 3.35 -12.77 16.72
C ARG A 91 2.88 -11.35 17.09
N ARG A 92 3.45 -10.30 16.48
CA ARG A 92 3.13 -8.90 16.80
C ARG A 92 1.64 -8.59 16.68
N TYR A 93 0.93 -9.26 15.78
CA TYR A 93 -0.53 -9.14 15.67
C TYR A 93 -1.26 -9.44 16.99
N LEU A 94 -0.78 -10.39 17.81
CA LEU A 94 -1.37 -10.69 19.12
C LEU A 94 -1.16 -9.55 20.12
N LYS A 95 0.02 -8.91 20.09
CA LYS A 95 0.32 -7.77 20.94
C LYS A 95 -0.58 -6.57 20.60
N ILE A 96 -0.78 -6.31 19.31
CA ILE A 96 -1.68 -5.25 18.82
C ILE A 96 -3.12 -5.51 19.28
N ARG A 97 -3.60 -6.77 19.24
CA ARG A 97 -4.91 -7.15 19.77
C ARG A 97 -5.06 -6.94 21.28
N GLN A 98 -4.00 -7.24 22.04
CA GLN A 98 -4.02 -7.13 23.51
C GLN A 98 -3.95 -5.67 23.99
N ASP A 99 -3.17 -4.83 23.31
CA ASP A 99 -2.90 -3.46 23.75
C ASP A 99 -4.18 -2.60 23.75
N LYS A 100 -5.16 -2.86 22.86
CA LYS A 100 -6.41 -2.07 22.64
C LYS A 100 -6.22 -0.55 22.49
N SER A 101 -5.00 -0.03 22.64
CA SER A 101 -4.59 1.37 22.52
C SER A 101 -4.98 1.96 21.15
N TYR A 102 -5.04 1.11 20.13
CA TYR A 102 -5.44 1.44 18.77
C TYR A 102 -6.95 1.62 18.58
N GLU A 103 -7.79 1.20 19.52
CA GLU A 103 -9.25 1.39 19.47
C GLU A 103 -9.66 2.84 19.76
N LYS A 104 -8.87 3.55 20.59
CA LYS A 104 -9.09 4.96 20.97
C LYS A 104 -8.38 5.96 20.04
N CYS A 105 -7.41 5.51 19.25
CA CYS A 105 -6.70 6.38 18.32
C CYS A 105 -7.56 6.63 17.07
N SER A 106 -8.30 7.73 16.99
CA SER A 106 -8.83 8.20 15.70
C SER A 106 -7.70 8.86 14.92
N SER A 107 -7.03 8.08 14.08
CA SER A 107 -5.97 8.58 13.21
C SER A 107 -6.57 9.02 11.88
N ILE A 108 -6.96 10.30 11.78
CA ILE A 108 -7.29 10.96 10.48
C ILE A 108 -6.19 10.67 9.44
N TRP A 109 -4.93 10.61 9.89
CA TRP A 109 -3.78 10.24 9.08
C TRP A 109 -3.86 8.85 8.44
N ALA A 110 -4.46 7.87 9.10
CA ALA A 110 -4.62 6.52 8.53
C ALA A 110 -5.74 6.46 7.49
N VAL A 111 -6.79 7.27 7.65
CA VAL A 111 -7.85 7.42 6.63
C VAL A 111 -7.30 8.15 5.41
N LEU A 112 -6.57 9.25 5.62
CA LEU A 112 -5.83 9.93 4.56
C LEU A 112 -4.88 8.97 3.85
N PHE A 113 -4.10 8.18 4.59
CA PHE A 113 -3.22 7.16 4.01
C PHE A 113 -3.97 6.11 3.20
N LEU A 114 -5.21 5.75 3.55
CA LEU A 114 -5.99 4.79 2.76
C LEU A 114 -6.56 5.38 1.46
N ILE A 115 -6.95 6.66 1.49
CA ILE A 115 -7.67 7.33 0.38
C ILE A 115 -6.70 7.95 -0.63
N LEU A 116 -5.55 8.44 -0.16
CA LEU A 116 -4.56 9.13 -0.98
C LEU A 116 -4.09 8.37 -2.23
N PRO A 117 -3.84 7.05 -2.23
CA PRO A 117 -3.42 6.35 -3.44
C PRO A 117 -4.56 6.28 -4.48
N LEU A 118 -5.81 6.09 -4.04
CA LEU A 118 -6.98 6.12 -4.93
C LEU A 118 -7.16 7.49 -5.60
N VAL A 119 -6.97 8.58 -4.84
CA VAL A 119 -7.06 9.93 -5.38
C VAL A 119 -5.97 10.18 -6.42
N ILE A 120 -4.73 9.72 -6.17
CA ILE A 120 -3.64 9.85 -7.12
C ILE A 120 -3.93 9.08 -8.42
N LEU A 121 -4.44 7.85 -8.32
CA LEU A 121 -4.83 7.06 -9.50
C LEU A 121 -5.89 7.75 -10.35
N ILE A 122 -6.93 8.30 -9.70
CA ILE A 122 -8.01 9.00 -10.41
C ILE A 122 -7.44 10.21 -11.15
N VAL A 123 -6.60 11.02 -10.49
CA VAL A 123 -5.96 12.18 -11.11
C VAL A 123 -5.04 11.78 -12.26
N LEU A 124 -4.22 10.74 -12.09
CA LEU A 124 -3.36 10.22 -13.16
C LEU A 124 -4.18 9.68 -14.34
N GLY A 125 -5.30 9.01 -14.07
CA GLY A 125 -6.24 8.55 -15.11
C GLY A 125 -6.79 9.71 -15.92
N HIS A 126 -7.27 10.78 -15.27
CA HIS A 126 -7.74 11.98 -15.96
C HIS A 126 -6.66 12.69 -16.78
N ILE A 127 -5.40 12.69 -16.30
CA ILE A 127 -4.26 13.23 -17.07
C ILE A 127 -3.98 12.35 -18.30
N ALA A 128 -4.00 11.03 -18.15
CA ALA A 128 -3.76 10.09 -19.23
C ALA A 128 -4.85 10.14 -20.32
N ASP A 129 -6.11 10.34 -19.93
CA ASP A 129 -7.25 10.46 -20.84
C ASP A 129 -7.32 11.84 -21.54
N GLY A 130 -6.41 12.76 -21.20
CA GLY A 130 -6.32 14.07 -21.84
C GLY A 130 -7.44 15.05 -21.47
N GLU A 131 -8.29 14.72 -20.48
CA GLU A 131 -9.43 15.57 -20.07
C GLU A 131 -9.02 16.77 -19.19
N MET A 132 -7.74 16.90 -18.82
CA MET A 132 -7.20 18.02 -18.04
C MET A 132 -6.14 18.85 -18.77
N ILE A 133 -6.26 19.01 -20.10
CA ILE A 133 -5.50 20.00 -20.88
C ILE A 133 -6.46 20.90 -21.65
#